data_AF-A0A6M2CUW4-F1
#
_entry.id   AF-A0A6M2CUW4-F1
#
_cell.length_a   1.000
_cell.length_b   1.000
_cell.length_c   1.000
_cell.angle_alpha   90.00
_cell.angle_beta   90.00
_cell.angle_gamma   90.00
#
_symmetry.space_group_name_H-M   'P 1'
#
loop_
_entity.id
_entity.type
_entity.pdbx_description
1 polymer ?
#
loop_
_entity_poly.entity_id
_entity_poly.type
_entity_poly.pdbx_seq_one_letter_code
_entity_poly.pdbx_strand_id
1 'polypeptide(L)'
;MQTIRTSTTPANAQMTFKELIEQRAQEKNLLFVPMAHRFQEGKQVYRLGHVMLYLDRNVIFVFNGKTWVPTSLQSLLDMAG
;
A
#
# COMPACT_ATOMS: atom_id res chain seq x y z
N MET A 1 -11.95 28.61 -2.97
CA MET A 1 -12.52 27.98 -4.19
C MET A 1 -11.77 26.67 -4.41
N GLN A 2 -12.50 25.57 -4.54
CA GLN A 2 -12.01 24.18 -4.44
C GLN A 2 -11.03 23.81 -5.56
N THR A 3 -9.93 23.16 -5.21
CA THR A 3 -9.06 22.47 -6.17
C THR A 3 -9.70 21.12 -6.53
N ILE A 4 -10.05 21.01 -7.80
CA ILE A 4 -10.71 19.88 -8.44
C ILE A 4 -9.88 18.61 -8.21
N ARG A 5 -10.46 17.63 -7.52
CA ARG A 5 -9.95 16.26 -7.51
C ARG A 5 -10.43 15.63 -8.80
N THR A 6 -9.50 15.39 -9.72
CA THR A 6 -9.76 14.75 -11.02
C THR A 6 -10.48 13.41 -10.83
N SER A 7 -11.70 13.34 -11.33
CA SER A 7 -12.44 12.11 -11.61
C SER A 7 -11.80 11.39 -12.80
N THR A 8 -11.53 10.09 -12.66
CA THR A 8 -11.18 9.23 -13.80
C THR A 8 -12.25 8.15 -13.99
N THR A 9 -12.71 8.05 -15.23
CA THR A 9 -13.78 7.26 -15.85
C THR A 9 -13.68 5.74 -15.62
N PRO A 10 -14.79 4.97 -15.53
CA PRO A 10 -14.77 3.52 -15.33
C PRO A 10 -14.48 2.81 -16.67
N ALA A 11 -13.20 2.65 -17.01
CA ALA A 11 -12.78 1.93 -18.21
C ALA A 11 -12.24 0.54 -17.80
N ASN A 12 -13.12 -0.45 -17.61
CA ASN A 12 -12.81 -1.89 -17.51
C ASN A 12 -11.39 -2.19 -16.94
N ALA A 13 -11.08 -1.58 -15.79
CA ALA A 13 -9.71 -1.45 -15.34
C ALA A 13 -9.37 -2.69 -14.54
N GLN A 14 -8.47 -3.53 -15.08
CA GLN A 14 -7.79 -4.51 -14.25
C GLN A 14 -7.02 -3.72 -13.19
N MET A 15 -7.61 -3.63 -12.00
CA MET A 15 -7.05 -2.94 -10.86
C MET A 15 -5.66 -3.50 -10.58
N THR A 16 -4.65 -2.63 -10.53
CA THR A 16 -3.30 -3.06 -10.19
C THR A 16 -3.25 -3.53 -8.73
N PHE A 17 -2.29 -4.39 -8.39
CA PHE A 17 -2.16 -4.89 -7.02
C PHE A 17 -1.94 -3.75 -6.00
N LYS A 18 -1.22 -2.69 -6.39
CA LYS A 18 -1.06 -1.49 -5.55
C LYS A 18 -2.40 -0.77 -5.32
N GLU A 19 -3.18 -0.56 -6.37
CA GLU A 19 -4.49 0.09 -6.25
C GLU A 19 -5.43 -0.73 -5.36
N LEU A 20 -5.39 -2.07 -5.46
CA LEU A 20 -6.16 -2.95 -4.58
C LEU A 20 -5.81 -2.74 -3.10
N ILE A 21 -4.52 -2.64 -2.78
CA ILE A 21 -4.06 -2.35 -1.42
C ILE A 21 -4.56 -0.98 -0.96
N GLU A 22 -4.46 0.02 -1.83
CA GLU A 22 -4.89 1.40 -1.55
C GLU A 22 -6.40 1.50 -1.30
N GLN A 23 -7.22 0.82 -2.10
CA GLN A 23 -8.67 0.75 -1.88
C GLN A 23 -9.00 0.07 -0.55
N ARG A 24 -8.42 -1.09 -0.24
CA ARG A 24 -8.69 -1.80 1.02
C ARG A 24 -8.20 -1.02 2.24
N ALA A 25 -7.09 -0.29 2.11
CA ALA A 25 -6.60 0.62 3.12
C ALA A 25 -7.62 1.75 3.39
N GLN A 26 -8.12 2.37 2.32
CA GLN A 26 -9.12 3.44 2.41
C GLN A 26 -10.43 2.95 3.05
N GLU A 27 -10.90 1.74 2.71
CA GLU A 27 -12.09 1.12 3.31
C GLU A 27 -11.95 0.95 4.84
N LYS A 28 -10.72 0.72 5.34
CA LYS A 28 -10.41 0.63 6.77
C LYS A 28 -9.95 1.95 7.40
N ASN A 29 -10.02 3.08 6.69
CA ASN A 29 -9.48 4.38 7.12
C ASN A 29 -7.97 4.36 7.47
N LEU A 30 -7.21 3.50 6.80
CA LEU A 30 -5.76 3.39 6.94
C LEU A 30 -5.05 4.24 5.89
N LEU A 31 -4.08 5.04 6.33
CA LEU A 31 -3.27 5.86 5.44
C LEU A 31 -2.20 5.00 4.75
N PHE A 32 -2.27 4.89 3.41
CA PHE A 32 -1.26 4.25 2.58
C PHE A 32 -0.43 5.31 1.83
N VAL A 33 0.84 5.50 2.21
CA VAL A 33 1.69 6.56 1.65
C VAL A 33 3.13 6.07 1.37
N PRO A 34 3.79 6.55 0.31
CA PRO A 34 5.21 6.27 0.08
C PRO A 34 6.07 6.96 1.15
N MET A 35 7.11 6.26 1.62
CA MET A 35 8.10 6.83 2.52
C MET A 35 9.22 7.51 1.70
N ALA A 36 9.35 8.82 1.84
CA ALA A 36 10.35 9.59 1.11
C ALA A 36 11.77 9.06 1.38
N HIS A 37 12.57 8.94 0.31
CA HIS A 37 13.96 8.46 0.34
C HIS A 37 14.15 7.07 0.96
N ARG A 38 13.09 6.23 0.96
CA ARG A 38 13.14 4.89 1.55
C ARG A 38 12.86 3.81 0.52
N PHE A 39 13.86 2.96 0.32
CA PHE A 39 13.83 1.86 -0.65
C PHE A 39 14.36 0.58 0.00
N GLN A 40 13.80 -0.56 -0.41
CA GLN A 40 14.29 -1.90 -0.08
C GLN A 40 14.57 -2.62 -1.40
N GLU A 41 15.82 -3.02 -1.64
CA GLU A 41 16.23 -3.65 -2.92
C GLU A 41 15.83 -2.82 -4.17
N GLY A 42 15.93 -1.49 -4.06
CA GLY A 42 15.51 -0.56 -5.13
C GLY A 42 14.00 -0.38 -5.28
N LYS A 43 13.17 -1.08 -4.49
CA LYS A 43 11.71 -0.95 -4.49
C LYS A 43 11.26 0.08 -3.45
N GLN A 44 10.29 0.91 -3.81
CA GLN A 44 9.73 1.93 -2.93
C GLN A 44 9.12 1.28 -1.67
N VAL A 45 9.49 1.79 -0.49
CA VAL A 45 8.83 1.42 0.77
C VAL A 45 7.62 2.31 0.98
N TYR A 46 6.49 1.71 1.31
CA TYR A 46 5.24 2.35 1.70
C TYR A 46 4.98 2.16 3.18
N ARG A 47 4.14 3.04 3.72
CA ARG A 47 3.61 2.96 5.07
C ARG A 47 2.10 2.79 4.98
N LEU A 48 1.57 1.79 5.68
CA LEU A 48 0.15 1.57 5.90
C LEU A 48 -0.12 1.68 7.40
N GLY A 49 -0.74 2.77 7.85
CA GLY A 49 -0.93 3.02 9.29
C GLY A 49 0.42 3.10 10.03
N HIS A 50 0.74 2.12 10.86
CA HIS A 50 2.03 2.01 11.54
C HIS A 50 2.98 0.95 10.93
N VAL A 51 2.51 0.21 9.92
CA VAL A 51 3.25 -0.87 9.27
C VAL A 51 4.03 -0.34 8.07
N MET A 52 5.28 -0.79 7.91
CA MET A 52 6.09 -0.52 6.72
C MET A 52 6.09 -1.74 5.81
N LEU A 53 5.91 -1.52 4.50
CA LEU A 53 5.89 -2.58 3.51
C LEU A 53 6.54 -2.16 2.18
N TYR A 54 6.98 -3.12 1.38
CA TYR A 54 7.24 -2.90 -0.04
C TYR A 54 6.56 -4.00 -0.87
N LEU A 55 6.43 -3.76 -2.16
CA LEU A 55 5.80 -4.69 -3.10
C LEU A 55 6.85 -5.28 -4.02
N ASP A 56 6.80 -6.59 -4.22
CA ASP A 56 7.52 -7.27 -5.28
C ASP A 56 6.55 -8.12 -6.10
N ARG A 57 6.26 -7.65 -7.33
CA ARG A 57 5.21 -8.22 -8.19
C ARG A 57 3.86 -8.24 -7.45
N ASN A 58 3.42 -9.41 -7.00
CA ASN A 58 2.15 -9.63 -6.29
C ASN A 58 2.36 -10.11 -4.84
N VAL A 59 3.55 -9.91 -4.28
CA VAL A 59 3.88 -10.28 -2.90
C VAL A 59 4.12 -9.02 -2.09
N ILE A 60 3.48 -8.94 -0.92
CA ILE A 60 3.67 -7.87 0.06
C ILE A 60 4.75 -8.32 1.02
N PHE A 61 5.77 -7.51 1.22
CA PHE A 61 6.78 -7.73 2.25
C PHE A 61 6.62 -6.69 3.35
N VAL A 62 6.37 -7.15 4.58
CA VAL A 62 6.20 -6.29 5.76
C VAL A 62 7.46 -6.32 6.61
N PHE A 63 7.87 -5.17 7.13
CA PHE A 63 8.97 -5.09 8.09
C PHE A 63 8.48 -5.39 9.51
N ASN A 64 9.00 -6.46 10.12
CA ASN A 64 8.64 -6.86 11.49
C ASN A 64 9.56 -6.27 12.58
N GLY A 65 10.40 -5.28 12.24
CA GLY A 65 11.42 -4.72 13.14
C GLY A 65 12.82 -5.29 12.94
N LYS A 66 12.95 -6.46 12.31
CA LYS A 66 14.24 -7.12 12.05
C LYS A 66 14.40 -7.52 10.58
N THR A 67 13.35 -8.07 9.99
CA THR A 67 13.36 -8.67 8.66
C THR A 67 12.10 -8.31 7.88
N TRP A 68 12.20 -8.39 6.55
CA TRP A 68 11.06 -8.28 5.64
C TRP A 68 10.43 -9.66 5.45
N VAL A 69 9.15 -9.81 5.82
CA VAL A 69 8.43 -11.08 5.77
C VAL A 69 7.30 -11.04 4.74
N PRO A 70 7.16 -12.05 3.87
CA PRO A 70 6.04 -12.11 2.93
C PRO A 70 4.74 -12.23 3.71
N THR A 71 3.78 -11.38 3.40
CA THR A 71 2.53 -11.22 4.16
C THR A 71 1.35 -11.14 3.20
N SER A 72 0.20 -11.69 3.60
CA SER A 72 -1.04 -11.55 2.82
C SER A 72 -1.64 -10.15 2.96
N LEU A 73 -2.49 -9.73 2.00
CA LEU A 73 -3.21 -8.46 2.14
C LEU A 73 -4.07 -8.42 3.40
N GLN A 74 -4.78 -9.51 3.71
CA GLN A 74 -5.63 -9.57 4.91
C GLN A 74 -4.80 -9.38 6.18
N SER A 75 -3.70 -10.13 6.31
CA SER A 75 -2.79 -10.01 7.45
C SER A 75 -2.18 -8.62 7.56
N LEU A 76 -1.81 -7.99 6.43
CA LEU A 76 -1.34 -6.61 6.42
C LEU A 76 -2.38 -5.64 6.99
N LEU A 77 -3.64 -5.76 6.58
CA LEU A 77 -4.74 -4.91 7.03
C LEU A 77 -5.05 -5.11 8.52
N ASP A 78 -4.88 -6.34 9.03
CA ASP A 78 -5.12 -6.66 10.43
C ASP A 78 -3.93 -6.25 11.32
N MET A 79 -2.71 -6.20 10.76
CA MET A 79 -1.56 -5.64 11.44
C MET A 79 -1.59 -4.11 11.51
N ALA A 80 -2.25 -3.43 10.55
CA ALA A 80 -2.21 -1.98 10.43
C ALA A 80 -3.34 -1.25 11.17
N GLY A 81 -4.47 -1.91 11.40
CA GLY A 81 -5.63 -1.42 12.16
C GLY A 81 -5.50 -1.67 13.66
#